data_AF-A0A6L3W7P3-F1
#
_entry.id   AF-A0A6L3W7P3-F1
#
_cell.length_a   1.000
_cell.length_b   1.000
_cell.length_c   1.000
_cell.angle_alpha   90.00
_cell.angle_beta   90.00
_cell.angle_gamma   90.00
#
_symmetry.space_group_name_H-M   'P 1'
#
loop_
_entity.id
_entity.type
_entity.pdbx_description
1 polymer ?
#
loop_
_entity_poly.entity_id
_entity_poly.type
_entity_poly.pdbx_seq_one_letter_code
_entity_poly.pdbx_strand_id
1 'polypeptide(L)'
;MCCSDVPRKPYRANERSADSRICPRRAAGVRAMATTLTVRSVRSDRSDRVIPVISDTAPGRPGRSPYPWRMAISWTAGPMELPGAVQYTLVAGGEPTDRWHVAVALPPPNLRKAAGPGPYPVLYLLDGLFTFATAAQIAHTTLAYAAGQLRPVAVVGISPATDDLRRLSAQRARDMTPTSAVSGYLQVRTAYGTGGADATLDLIRDVIAPYVESAHPLDPADRGLAGFSLGGLFTCWALARRPEGFRRFLAVSPSLWWDDHLLLDPRRTPIAAPDAADVYLAVGELEDAPHRSWPVMEAEMLRTLSGLDMVADLAAFTDRLKRCPGVGVRSEVIPGEQHATVWPAAVTRGLVHLYRTDAAPPGAPFPDTRPVPRSRREGTP
;
A
#
# COMPACT_ATOMS: atom_id res chain seq x y z
N MET A 1 -39.23 38.54 -67.15
CA MET A 1 -39.00 39.64 -66.18
C MET A 1 -37.50 39.59 -65.88
N CYS A 2 -36.66 40.45 -66.46
CA CYS A 2 -36.56 41.92 -66.23
C CYS A 2 -36.10 42.22 -64.80
N CYS A 3 -35.08 43.02 -64.50
CA CYS A 3 -34.07 43.77 -65.29
C CYS A 3 -32.78 43.89 -64.42
N SER A 4 -31.56 43.84 -64.97
CA SER A 4 -30.72 45.00 -65.38
C SER A 4 -30.31 45.95 -64.23
N ASP A 5 -29.00 46.15 -63.97
CA ASP A 5 -28.25 47.33 -64.48
C ASP A 5 -26.83 47.54 -63.89
N VAL A 6 -25.95 48.13 -64.72
CA VAL A 6 -24.47 48.29 -64.61
C VAL A 6 -24.02 49.42 -65.57
N PRO A 7 -22.90 50.20 -65.40
CA PRO A 7 -21.92 50.37 -64.30
C PRO A 7 -21.82 51.85 -63.80
N ARG A 8 -20.76 52.22 -63.04
CA ARG A 8 -19.75 53.27 -63.45
C ARG A 8 -18.67 53.65 -62.39
N LYS A 9 -17.41 53.26 -62.70
CA LYS A 9 -16.20 54.09 -62.93
C LYS A 9 -15.69 55.14 -61.87
N PRO A 10 -14.43 55.65 -62.00
CA PRO A 10 -13.50 55.71 -60.85
C PRO A 10 -13.00 57.13 -60.51
N TYR A 11 -12.16 57.24 -59.47
CA TYR A 11 -11.14 58.30 -59.38
C TYR A 11 -9.82 57.82 -58.74
N ARG A 12 -8.71 58.48 -59.10
CA ARG A 12 -7.32 58.18 -58.70
C ARG A 12 -6.75 59.31 -57.82
N ALA A 13 -5.52 59.08 -57.30
CA ALA A 13 -4.62 59.99 -56.58
C ALA A 13 -4.72 59.91 -55.03
N ASN A 14 -3.62 59.98 -54.25
CA ASN A 14 -2.22 60.17 -54.63
C ASN A 14 -1.21 59.50 -53.68
N GLU A 15 0.06 59.54 -54.10
CA GLU A 15 1.27 58.93 -53.54
C GLU A 15 1.64 59.20 -52.05
N ARG A 16 2.66 58.43 -51.60
CA ARG A 16 3.72 58.69 -50.58
C ARG A 16 3.57 58.17 -49.13
N SER A 17 4.28 57.06 -48.90
CA SER A 17 5.25 56.83 -47.82
C SER A 17 4.99 57.35 -46.39
N ALA A 18 4.87 56.40 -45.45
CA ALA A 18 5.73 56.35 -44.26
C ALA A 18 5.68 54.95 -43.61
N ASP A 19 6.79 54.57 -42.99
CA ASP A 19 6.94 53.31 -42.25
C ASP A 19 6.23 53.36 -40.88
N SER A 20 5.54 52.28 -40.49
CA SER A 20 5.42 51.79 -39.11
C SER A 20 4.36 50.66 -39.02
N ARG A 21 4.82 49.41 -38.97
CA ARG A 21 3.95 48.24 -38.81
C ARG A 21 3.50 48.07 -37.36
N ILE A 22 2.22 48.40 -37.09
CA ILE A 22 1.51 47.95 -35.88
C ILE A 22 0.74 46.65 -36.22
N CYS A 23 0.83 45.67 -35.32
CA CYS A 23 0.22 44.34 -35.46
C CYS A 23 -1.33 44.41 -35.29
N PRO A 24 -2.12 43.51 -35.92
CA PRO A 24 -2.60 42.38 -35.12
C PRO A 24 -2.86 41.03 -35.83
N ARG A 25 -2.63 39.97 -35.05
CA ARG A 25 -3.37 38.67 -34.96
C ARG A 25 -3.18 37.53 -35.98
N ARG A 26 -2.67 36.43 -35.39
CA ARG A 26 -3.09 35.00 -35.49
C ARG A 26 -2.71 34.17 -36.73
N ALA A 27 -1.72 33.28 -36.53
CA ALA A 27 -1.94 31.84 -36.65
C ALA A 27 -0.99 31.02 -35.73
N ALA A 28 -1.61 30.08 -35.02
CA ALA A 28 -1.14 28.87 -34.36
C ALA A 28 0.35 28.46 -34.41
N GLY A 29 0.94 28.26 -33.23
CA GLY A 29 2.17 27.48 -33.01
C GLY A 29 2.08 26.74 -31.67
N VAL A 30 2.23 25.42 -31.68
CA VAL A 30 2.09 24.55 -30.49
C VAL A 30 3.27 24.76 -29.54
N ARG A 31 2.99 24.98 -28.25
CA ARG A 31 4.00 24.96 -27.18
C ARG A 31 3.82 23.72 -26.30
N ALA A 32 4.90 22.98 -26.10
CA ALA A 32 4.97 21.96 -25.06
C ALA A 32 4.83 22.62 -23.68
N MET A 33 4.00 22.03 -22.81
CA MET A 33 3.93 22.43 -21.41
C MET A 33 4.91 21.59 -20.59
N ALA A 34 5.94 22.23 -20.07
CA ALA A 34 6.75 21.68 -18.99
C ALA A 34 6.02 21.92 -17.67
N THR A 35 5.51 20.86 -17.05
CA THR A 35 4.82 20.94 -15.76
C THR A 35 5.83 20.95 -14.62
N THR A 36 6.20 22.13 -14.14
CA THR A 36 7.11 22.28 -12.98
C THR A 36 6.43 21.82 -11.69
N LEU A 37 6.80 20.63 -11.20
CA LEU A 37 6.32 20.12 -9.91
C LEU A 37 6.81 21.03 -8.78
N THR A 38 5.89 21.68 -8.05
CA THR A 38 6.24 22.58 -6.94
C THR A 38 6.10 21.85 -5.61
N VAL A 39 7.23 21.46 -5.00
CA VAL A 39 7.25 20.85 -3.66
C VAL A 39 6.95 21.94 -2.61
N ARG A 40 5.77 21.89 -2.00
CA ARG A 40 5.45 22.72 -0.82
C ARG A 40 5.84 21.96 0.45
N SER A 41 6.96 22.32 1.06
CA SER A 41 7.24 21.92 2.45
C SER A 41 6.37 22.77 3.39
N VAL A 42 5.51 22.12 4.18
CA VAL A 42 4.77 22.78 5.24
C VAL A 42 5.66 22.82 6.48
N ARG A 43 6.26 23.98 6.78
CA ARG A 43 6.89 24.22 8.08
C ARG A 43 5.79 24.45 9.12
N SER A 44 5.67 23.55 10.10
CA SER A 44 4.85 23.80 11.28
C SER A 44 5.56 24.79 12.20
N ASP A 45 4.83 25.79 12.68
CA ASP A 45 5.31 26.75 13.66
C ASP A 45 5.46 26.06 15.03
N ARG A 46 6.67 26.06 15.59
CA ARG A 46 6.98 25.35 16.84
C ARG A 46 6.98 26.34 18.01
N SER A 47 5.88 26.35 18.77
CA SER A 47 5.82 27.02 20.08
C SER A 47 5.97 25.99 21.20
N ASP A 48 7.20 25.79 21.68
CA ASP A 48 7.49 24.94 22.85
C ASP A 48 6.94 25.59 24.12
N ARG A 49 5.71 25.23 24.50
CA ARG A 49 5.13 25.62 25.80
C ARG A 49 5.58 24.65 26.89
N VAL A 50 6.63 25.05 27.62
CA VAL A 50 7.03 24.39 28.87
C VAL A 50 5.96 24.66 29.94
N ILE A 51 5.29 23.60 30.42
CA ILE A 51 4.50 23.69 31.66
C ILE A 51 5.45 23.41 32.84
N PRO A 52 5.47 24.27 33.88
CA PRO A 52 6.31 24.01 35.05
C PRO A 52 5.85 22.74 35.78
N VAL A 53 6.82 21.97 36.25
CA VAL A 53 6.59 20.73 37.01
C VAL A 53 5.71 21.02 38.23
N ILE A 54 4.61 20.27 38.38
CA ILE A 54 3.89 20.19 39.66
C ILE A 54 4.81 19.41 40.60
N SER A 55 5.64 20.14 41.35
CA SER A 55 6.26 19.56 42.54
C SER A 55 5.16 19.36 43.57
N ASP A 56 4.89 18.11 43.93
CA ASP A 56 3.91 17.81 44.96
C ASP A 56 4.44 18.20 46.34
N THR A 57 4.31 19.49 46.63
CA THR A 57 4.60 20.10 47.92
C THR A 57 3.39 20.93 48.31
N ALA A 58 2.34 20.25 48.75
CA ALA A 58 1.39 20.87 49.67
C ALA A 58 2.20 21.49 50.83
N PRO A 59 1.92 22.74 51.24
CA PRO A 59 2.72 23.40 52.27
C PRO A 59 2.53 22.71 53.63
N GLY A 60 3.53 21.97 54.10
CA GLY A 60 3.57 21.49 55.49
C GLY A 60 4.22 20.13 55.80
N ARG A 61 4.70 19.33 54.83
CA ARG A 61 5.39 18.05 55.15
C ARG A 61 6.64 17.80 54.28
N PRO A 62 7.83 17.57 54.89
CA PRO A 62 9.05 17.22 54.18
C PRO A 62 9.09 15.73 53.82
N GLY A 63 8.22 15.30 52.90
CA GLY A 63 8.28 13.98 52.30
C GLY A 63 9.33 13.95 51.18
N ARG A 64 10.50 13.33 51.41
CA ARG A 64 11.40 12.99 50.30
C ARG A 64 10.72 11.94 49.42
N SER A 65 10.58 12.22 48.12
CA SER A 65 10.26 11.17 47.14
C SER A 65 11.29 10.04 47.27
N PRO A 66 10.87 8.76 47.37
CA PRO A 66 11.79 7.64 47.52
C PRO A 66 12.55 7.31 46.23
N TYR A 67 12.20 7.94 45.11
CA TYR A 67 12.86 7.73 43.81
C TYR A 67 13.94 8.81 43.59
N PRO A 68 15.20 8.45 43.29
CA PRO A 68 16.30 9.40 43.13
C PRO A 68 16.22 10.25 41.84
N TRP A 69 15.26 9.97 40.97
CA TRP A 69 15.16 10.57 39.64
C TRP A 69 14.36 11.87 39.67
N ARG A 70 15.02 13.00 39.38
CA ARG A 70 14.34 14.24 38.99
C ARG A 70 13.94 14.12 37.53
N MET A 71 12.65 13.87 37.25
CA MET A 71 12.12 13.89 35.89
C MET A 71 11.81 15.32 35.45
N ALA A 72 12.43 15.76 34.36
CA ALA A 72 11.97 16.92 33.60
C ALA A 72 11.12 16.40 32.43
N ILE A 73 9.87 16.84 32.35
CA ILE A 73 8.96 16.44 31.28
C ILE A 73 8.88 17.60 30.29
N SER A 74 9.21 17.33 29.03
CA SER A 74 8.85 18.17 27.89
C SER A 74 8.00 17.35 26.92
N TRP A 75 7.07 18.01 26.26
CA TRP A 75 6.30 17.44 25.17
C TRP A 75 6.16 18.49 24.06
N THR A 76 6.09 18.02 22.82
CA THR A 76 5.83 18.85 21.65
C THR A 76 4.45 18.53 21.13
N ALA A 77 3.60 19.56 20.97
CA ALA A 77 2.33 19.41 20.27
C ALA A 77 2.62 19.51 18.76
N GLY A 78 2.53 18.40 18.04
CA GLY A 78 2.81 18.34 16.61
C GLY A 78 2.69 16.93 16.03
N PRO A 79 2.84 16.77 14.70
CA PRO A 79 2.86 15.46 14.08
C PRO A 79 4.08 14.66 14.54
N MET A 80 3.89 13.38 14.86
CA MET A 80 4.98 12.44 15.04
C MET A 80 5.49 12.00 13.65
N GLU A 81 6.76 12.21 13.36
CA GLU A 81 7.39 11.77 12.11
C GLU A 81 7.86 10.32 12.22
N LEU A 82 7.60 9.52 11.20
CA LEU A 82 8.21 8.19 11.03
C LEU A 82 9.62 8.36 10.41
N PRO A 83 10.72 7.99 11.10
CA PRO A 83 12.07 8.33 10.64
C PRO A 83 12.42 7.74 9.27
N GLY A 84 12.79 8.59 8.32
CA GLY A 84 13.13 8.15 6.96
C GLY A 84 11.91 7.87 6.07
N ALA A 85 10.71 8.28 6.49
CA ALA A 85 9.51 8.28 5.68
C ALA A 85 9.20 9.64 5.04
N VAL A 86 8.55 9.62 3.88
CA VAL A 86 8.02 10.78 3.14
C VAL A 86 6.68 10.41 2.50
N GLN A 87 5.85 11.39 2.12
CA GLN A 87 4.62 11.15 1.35
C GLN A 87 4.48 12.10 0.17
N TYR A 88 4.14 11.53 -0.98
CA TYR A 88 3.82 12.23 -2.21
C TYR A 88 2.30 12.22 -2.45
N THR A 89 1.81 13.20 -3.21
CA THR A 89 0.50 13.11 -3.86
C THR A 89 0.72 13.09 -5.36
N LEU A 90 0.58 11.92 -5.97
CA LEU A 90 0.63 11.75 -7.42
C LEU A 90 -0.76 12.03 -8.02
N VAL A 91 -0.77 12.49 -9.26
CA VAL A 91 -1.98 12.77 -10.03
C VAL A 91 -1.80 12.13 -11.40
N ALA A 92 -2.53 11.03 -11.63
CA ALA A 92 -2.41 10.18 -12.82
C ALA A 92 -3.42 10.53 -13.93
N GLY A 93 -4.30 11.51 -13.69
CA GLY A 93 -5.39 11.87 -14.58
C GLY A 93 -6.13 13.13 -14.11
N GLY A 94 -7.28 13.40 -14.70
CA GLY A 94 -8.07 14.61 -14.44
C GLY A 94 -9.08 14.48 -13.31
N GLU A 95 -9.51 13.26 -12.98
CA GLU A 95 -10.57 13.04 -12.01
C GLU A 95 -10.05 13.05 -10.57
N PRO A 96 -10.90 13.37 -9.57
CA PRO A 96 -10.52 13.26 -8.16
C PRO A 96 -9.97 11.87 -7.81
N THR A 97 -10.52 10.82 -8.43
CA THR A 97 -10.11 9.41 -8.27
C THR A 97 -8.72 9.08 -8.78
N ASP A 98 -8.13 9.92 -9.63
CA ASP A 98 -6.82 9.69 -10.24
C ASP A 98 -5.68 10.23 -9.36
N ARG A 99 -5.99 10.66 -8.14
CA ARG A 99 -5.05 11.21 -7.16
C ARG A 99 -4.69 10.14 -6.14
N TRP A 100 -3.40 9.96 -5.88
CA TRP A 100 -2.84 8.87 -5.07
C TRP A 100 -1.88 9.41 -4.03
N HIS A 101 -2.05 9.01 -2.77
CA HIS A 101 -1.02 9.14 -1.76
C HIS A 101 -0.04 7.97 -1.91
N VAL A 102 1.24 8.31 -2.03
CA VAL A 102 2.34 7.37 -2.11
C VAL A 102 3.30 7.70 -0.99
N ALA A 103 3.24 6.93 0.09
CA ALA A 103 4.11 7.05 1.25
C ALA A 103 5.30 6.11 1.09
N VAL A 104 6.52 6.59 1.30
CA VAL A 104 7.77 5.83 1.12
C VAL A 104 8.53 5.86 2.43
N ALA A 105 8.83 4.69 2.99
CA ALA A 105 9.70 4.52 4.14
C ALA A 105 10.95 3.74 3.72
N LEU A 106 12.08 4.43 3.70
CA LEU A 106 13.40 3.81 3.57
C LEU A 106 13.84 3.26 4.94
N PRO A 107 14.86 2.39 5.03
CA PRO A 107 15.53 2.08 6.29
C PRO A 107 15.93 3.37 7.03
N PRO A 108 15.86 3.44 8.38
CA PRO A 108 16.07 4.70 9.07
C PRO A 108 17.57 5.09 9.04
N PRO A 109 17.92 6.39 9.02
CA PRO A 109 19.30 6.84 8.72
C PRO A 109 20.39 6.28 9.64
N ASN A 110 20.06 6.04 10.92
CA ASN A 110 20.96 5.41 11.89
C ASN A 110 21.29 3.95 11.55
N LEU A 111 20.37 3.22 10.89
CA LEU A 111 20.60 1.85 10.42
C LEU A 111 21.21 1.81 9.01
N ARG A 112 21.00 2.83 8.16
CA ARG A 112 21.63 2.93 6.83
C ARG A 112 23.16 2.85 6.88
N LYS A 113 23.79 3.36 7.94
CA LYS A 113 25.26 3.31 8.10
C LYS A 113 25.80 1.88 8.18
N ALA A 114 25.03 0.93 8.71
CA ALA A 114 25.37 -0.50 8.73
C ALA A 114 24.83 -1.25 7.50
N ALA A 115 23.69 -0.82 6.96
CA ALA A 115 23.00 -1.41 5.82
C ALA A 115 23.59 -1.06 4.44
N GLY A 116 24.47 -0.06 4.35
CA GLY A 116 24.92 0.52 3.08
C GLY A 116 23.93 1.54 2.48
N PRO A 117 24.32 2.24 1.40
CA PRO A 117 23.52 3.34 0.83
C PRO A 117 22.32 2.90 -0.03
N GLY A 118 22.23 1.62 -0.39
CA GLY A 118 21.31 1.08 -1.38
C GLY A 118 22.03 0.68 -2.69
N PRO A 119 21.30 0.38 -3.78
CA PRO A 119 19.84 0.42 -3.87
C PRO A 119 19.18 -0.62 -2.96
N TYR A 120 18.01 -0.29 -2.41
CA TYR A 120 17.25 -1.18 -1.53
C TYR A 120 16.16 -1.92 -2.32
N PRO A 121 15.94 -3.21 -2.04
CA PRO A 121 14.75 -3.90 -2.50
C PRO A 121 13.51 -3.25 -1.87
N VAL A 122 12.37 -3.30 -2.57
CA VAL A 122 11.18 -2.51 -2.23
C VAL A 122 9.94 -3.39 -2.11
N LEU A 123 9.05 -3.06 -1.17
CA LEU A 123 7.73 -3.69 -1.01
C LEU A 123 6.63 -2.63 -1.23
N TYR A 124 5.92 -2.73 -2.35
CA TYR A 124 4.76 -1.90 -2.65
C TYR A 124 3.51 -2.50 -1.99
N LEU A 125 2.88 -1.74 -1.09
CA LEU A 125 1.71 -2.11 -0.31
C LEU A 125 0.47 -1.39 -0.83
N LEU A 126 -0.59 -2.14 -1.05
CA LEU A 126 -1.94 -1.60 -1.21
C LEU A 126 -2.54 -1.17 0.14
N ASP A 127 -3.64 -0.41 0.08
CA ASP A 127 -4.32 0.15 1.26
C ASP A 127 -3.39 0.97 2.16
N GLY A 128 -2.47 1.74 1.56
CA GLY A 128 -1.38 2.46 2.25
C GLY A 128 -1.82 3.24 3.49
N LEU A 129 -3.00 3.86 3.48
CA LEU A 129 -3.60 4.55 4.63
C LEU A 129 -3.68 3.68 5.91
N PHE A 130 -3.94 2.38 5.76
CA PHE A 130 -4.08 1.42 6.86
C PHE A 130 -2.83 0.53 7.04
N THR A 131 -2.10 0.26 5.96
CA THR A 131 -1.03 -0.75 5.94
C THR A 131 0.37 -0.19 6.15
N PHE A 132 0.64 1.04 5.68
CA PHE A 132 1.99 1.58 5.51
C PHE A 132 2.75 1.74 6.82
N ALA A 133 2.23 2.52 7.77
CA ALA A 133 2.96 2.91 8.98
C ALA A 133 3.34 1.68 9.81
N THR A 134 2.40 0.74 9.95
CA THR A 134 2.58 -0.55 10.61
C THR A 134 3.67 -1.38 9.92
N ALA A 135 3.61 -1.56 8.60
CA ALA A 135 4.58 -2.36 7.87
C ALA A 135 5.98 -1.74 7.86
N ALA A 136 6.07 -0.42 7.72
CA ALA A 136 7.33 0.32 7.79
C ALA A 136 7.98 0.22 9.18
N GLN A 137 7.21 0.40 10.25
CA GLN A 137 7.71 0.27 11.62
C GLN A 137 8.12 -1.18 11.95
N ILE A 138 7.39 -2.18 11.44
CA ILE A 138 7.81 -3.60 11.52
C ILE A 138 9.15 -3.78 10.81
N ALA A 139 9.30 -3.33 9.56
CA ALA A 139 10.54 -3.44 8.81
C ALA A 139 11.74 -2.78 9.54
N HIS A 140 11.54 -1.58 10.11
CA HIS A 140 12.56 -0.88 10.90
C HIS A 140 12.95 -1.64 12.17
N THR A 141 11.96 -2.15 12.91
CA THR A 141 12.17 -2.87 14.17
C THR A 141 12.84 -4.22 13.92
N THR A 142 12.37 -4.97 12.92
CA THR A 142 12.96 -6.24 12.53
C THR A 142 14.39 -6.05 12.00
N LEU A 143 14.67 -5.01 11.20
CA LEU A 143 16.04 -4.71 10.76
C LEU A 143 16.98 -4.40 11.94
N ALA A 144 16.48 -3.71 12.98
CA ALA A 144 17.27 -3.37 14.16
C ALA A 144 17.57 -4.57 15.06
N TYR A 145 16.62 -5.50 15.24
CA TYR A 145 16.69 -6.54 16.27
C TYR A 145 16.86 -7.97 15.75
N ALA A 146 16.59 -8.27 14.48
CA ALA A 146 16.71 -9.62 13.92
C ALA A 146 18.16 -10.02 13.57
N ALA A 147 19.17 -9.34 14.13
CA ALA A 147 20.60 -9.67 14.03
C ALA A 147 21.10 -9.99 12.59
N GLY A 148 20.59 -9.28 11.59
CA GLY A 148 20.94 -9.48 10.18
C GLY A 148 20.11 -10.54 9.44
N GLN A 149 19.12 -11.18 10.06
CA GLN A 149 18.19 -12.10 9.38
C GLN A 149 17.37 -11.40 8.29
N LEU A 150 16.90 -10.17 8.55
CA LEU A 150 16.20 -9.34 7.57
C LEU A 150 17.21 -8.41 6.87
N ARG A 151 17.26 -8.44 5.53
CA ARG A 151 18.05 -7.49 4.76
C ARG A 151 17.34 -6.13 4.70
N PRO A 152 18.06 -5.00 4.56
CA PRO A 152 17.45 -3.68 4.47
C PRO A 152 16.44 -3.62 3.32
N VAL A 153 15.22 -3.18 3.61
CA VAL A 153 14.09 -3.14 2.65
C VAL A 153 13.35 -1.82 2.78
N ALA A 154 12.93 -1.25 1.66
CA ALA A 154 12.08 -0.08 1.60
C ALA A 154 10.60 -0.49 1.52
N VAL A 155 9.72 0.28 2.15
CA VAL A 155 8.28 0.05 2.16
C VAL A 155 7.58 1.21 1.46
N VAL A 156 6.69 0.94 0.52
CA VAL A 156 5.94 1.97 -0.22
C VAL A 156 4.44 1.71 -0.09
N GLY A 157 3.72 2.55 0.63
CA GLY A 157 2.26 2.48 0.76
C GLY A 157 1.56 3.28 -0.32
N ILE A 158 0.59 2.67 -1.00
CA ILE A 158 -0.22 3.27 -2.06
C ILE A 158 -1.69 3.29 -1.63
N SER A 159 -2.32 4.46 -1.66
CA SER A 159 -3.77 4.60 -1.47
C SER A 159 -4.33 5.77 -2.29
N PRO A 160 -5.65 5.79 -2.57
CA PRO A 160 -6.32 6.99 -3.04
C PRO A 160 -6.03 8.21 -2.14
N ALA A 161 -5.85 9.39 -2.74
CA ALA A 161 -5.59 10.64 -2.02
C ALA A 161 -6.90 11.26 -1.51
N THR A 162 -7.47 10.67 -0.46
CA THR A 162 -8.71 11.14 0.16
C THR A 162 -8.85 10.64 1.61
N ASP A 163 -9.34 11.51 2.49
CA ASP A 163 -9.73 11.17 3.86
C ASP A 163 -11.19 10.67 3.97
N ASP A 164 -11.95 10.71 2.86
CA ASP A 164 -13.33 10.20 2.82
C ASP A 164 -13.32 8.67 2.73
N LEU A 165 -13.65 8.02 3.84
CA LEU A 165 -13.72 6.56 3.96
C LEU A 165 -14.74 5.91 3.00
N ARG A 166 -15.84 6.59 2.63
CA ARG A 166 -16.82 6.06 1.66
C ARG A 166 -16.21 6.04 0.27
N ARG A 167 -15.58 7.14 -0.12
CA ARG A 167 -14.87 7.26 -1.39
C ARG A 167 -13.70 6.28 -1.46
N LEU A 168 -12.89 6.19 -0.40
CA LEU A 168 -11.79 5.23 -0.28
C LEU A 168 -12.29 3.80 -0.49
N SER A 169 -13.36 3.40 0.19
CA SER A 169 -13.95 2.05 0.06
C SER A 169 -14.48 1.78 -1.35
N ALA A 170 -15.13 2.76 -1.98
CA ALA A 170 -15.62 2.62 -3.35
C ALA A 170 -14.49 2.54 -4.39
N GLN A 171 -13.40 3.30 -4.21
CA GLN A 171 -12.22 3.22 -5.07
C GLN A 171 -11.49 1.89 -4.87
N ARG A 172 -11.25 1.48 -3.62
CA ARG A 172 -10.65 0.19 -3.25
C ARG A 172 -11.35 -0.98 -3.95
N ALA A 173 -12.68 -0.98 -3.94
CA ALA A 173 -13.46 -2.03 -4.60
C ALA A 173 -13.31 -2.03 -6.14
N ARG A 174 -13.18 -0.85 -6.79
CA ARG A 174 -12.81 -0.76 -8.21
C ARG A 174 -11.40 -1.30 -8.43
N ASP A 175 -10.45 -0.72 -7.73
CA ASP A 175 -9.01 -0.80 -8.01
C ASP A 175 -8.40 -2.17 -7.66
N MET A 176 -9.01 -2.93 -6.74
CA MET A 176 -8.46 -4.19 -6.23
C MET A 176 -9.19 -5.46 -6.71
N THR A 177 -10.25 -5.33 -7.51
CA THR A 177 -11.03 -6.49 -7.98
C THR A 177 -10.70 -6.84 -9.44
N PRO A 178 -10.46 -8.14 -9.77
CA PRO A 178 -10.14 -8.57 -11.14
C PRO A 178 -11.24 -8.37 -12.18
N THR A 179 -12.50 -8.48 -11.77
CA THR A 179 -13.65 -8.58 -12.68
C THR A 179 -14.79 -7.67 -12.25
N SER A 180 -15.63 -7.27 -13.21
CA SER A 180 -16.89 -6.54 -12.98
C SER A 180 -17.98 -7.44 -12.38
N ALA A 181 -17.70 -8.08 -11.24
CA ALA A 181 -18.64 -8.94 -10.55
C ALA A 181 -19.47 -8.15 -9.51
N VAL A 182 -20.72 -8.56 -9.34
CA VAL A 182 -21.55 -8.18 -8.19
C VAL A 182 -21.32 -9.21 -7.10
N SER A 183 -20.80 -8.76 -5.96
CA SER A 183 -20.53 -9.62 -4.81
C SER A 183 -21.45 -9.22 -3.66
N GLY A 184 -22.16 -10.19 -3.05
CA GLY A 184 -22.92 -9.94 -1.82
C GLY A 184 -22.04 -9.49 -0.64
N TYR A 185 -20.75 -9.81 -0.70
CA TYR A 185 -19.72 -9.37 0.25
C TYR A 185 -19.30 -7.90 0.04
N LEU A 186 -19.62 -7.30 -1.11
CA LEU A 186 -19.54 -5.86 -1.36
C LEU A 186 -20.96 -5.28 -1.35
N GLN A 187 -21.47 -4.96 -0.16
CA GLN A 187 -22.89 -4.66 0.13
C GLN A 187 -23.59 -3.55 -0.70
N VAL A 188 -22.91 -2.84 -1.60
CA VAL A 188 -23.51 -1.81 -2.44
C VAL A 188 -22.89 -1.88 -3.84
N ARG A 189 -23.66 -1.51 -4.88
CA ARG A 189 -23.07 -1.06 -6.15
C ARG A 189 -22.09 0.08 -5.83
N THR A 190 -20.81 -0.20 -5.91
CA THR A 190 -19.75 0.76 -5.63
C THR A 190 -19.86 1.93 -6.62
N ALA A 191 -19.66 3.16 -6.15
CA ALA A 191 -19.83 4.36 -6.96
C ALA A 191 -18.95 4.38 -8.23
N TYR A 192 -17.89 3.57 -8.24
CA TYR A 192 -16.92 3.46 -9.34
C TYR A 192 -16.83 2.04 -9.95
N GLY A 193 -17.73 1.12 -9.58
CA GLY A 193 -17.73 -0.27 -10.07
C GLY A 193 -16.64 -1.18 -9.48
N THR A 194 -16.42 -2.29 -10.17
CA THR A 194 -15.45 -3.38 -9.88
C THR A 194 -14.75 -3.77 -11.19
N GLY A 195 -13.61 -4.46 -11.12
CA GLY A 195 -12.85 -4.91 -12.31
C GLY A 195 -11.69 -4.01 -12.75
N GLY A 196 -11.18 -3.15 -11.87
CA GLY A 196 -10.10 -2.19 -12.16
C GLY A 196 -8.67 -2.70 -11.90
N ALA A 197 -8.49 -3.96 -11.51
CA ALA A 197 -7.19 -4.47 -11.07
C ALA A 197 -6.08 -4.34 -12.13
N ASP A 198 -6.33 -4.68 -13.39
CA ASP A 198 -5.29 -4.61 -14.43
C ASP A 198 -4.82 -3.16 -14.67
N ALA A 199 -5.75 -2.20 -14.75
CA ALA A 199 -5.43 -0.78 -14.91
C ALA A 199 -4.68 -0.20 -13.69
N THR A 200 -5.03 -0.65 -12.48
CA THR A 200 -4.32 -0.28 -11.25
C THR A 200 -2.93 -0.91 -11.21
N LEU A 201 -2.76 -2.14 -11.72
CA LEU A 201 -1.46 -2.81 -11.82
C LEU A 201 -0.55 -2.12 -12.85
N ASP A 202 -1.07 -1.70 -14.00
CA ASP A 202 -0.35 -0.86 -14.97
C ASP A 202 0.09 0.47 -14.35
N LEU A 203 -0.80 1.16 -13.63
CA LEU A 203 -0.47 2.38 -12.90
C LEU A 203 0.67 2.17 -11.88
N ILE A 204 0.62 1.09 -11.10
CA ILE A 204 1.66 0.80 -10.11
C ILE A 204 2.99 0.47 -10.80
N ARG A 205 2.98 -0.44 -11.78
CA ARG A 205 4.18 -0.96 -12.46
C ARG A 205 4.88 0.08 -13.34
N ASP A 206 4.12 0.90 -14.06
CA ASP A 206 4.63 1.73 -15.15
C ASP A 206 4.70 3.23 -14.81
N VAL A 207 4.00 3.68 -13.76
CA VAL A 207 3.97 5.09 -13.33
C VAL A 207 4.50 5.26 -11.91
N ILE A 208 3.89 4.60 -10.92
CA ILE A 208 4.23 4.82 -9.51
C ILE A 208 5.61 4.27 -9.18
N ALA A 209 5.89 3.01 -9.51
CA ALA A 209 7.17 2.39 -9.18
C ALA A 209 8.37 3.13 -9.84
N PRO A 210 8.39 3.40 -11.17
CA PRO A 210 9.48 4.13 -11.80
C PRO A 210 9.67 5.55 -11.26
N TYR A 211 8.59 6.26 -10.92
CA TYR A 211 8.70 7.59 -10.30
C TYR A 211 9.38 7.51 -8.94
N VAL A 212 8.92 6.61 -8.06
CA VAL A 212 9.44 6.44 -6.70
C VAL A 212 10.90 5.96 -6.72
N GLU A 213 11.24 5.07 -7.64
CA GLU A 213 12.62 4.59 -7.86
C GLU A 213 13.55 5.67 -8.42
N SER A 214 13.05 6.61 -9.23
CA SER A 214 13.86 7.75 -9.68
C SER A 214 14.17 8.76 -8.56
N ALA A 215 13.35 8.78 -7.50
CA ALA A 215 13.46 9.71 -6.37
C ALA A 215 14.23 9.16 -5.16
N HIS A 216 14.50 7.86 -5.13
CA HIS A 216 15.03 7.15 -3.95
C HIS A 216 16.01 6.02 -4.35
N PRO A 217 16.95 5.61 -3.47
CA PRO A 217 17.87 4.51 -3.75
C PRO A 217 17.15 3.16 -3.65
N LEU A 218 16.33 2.82 -4.65
CA LEU A 218 15.56 1.58 -4.73
C LEU A 218 16.05 0.71 -5.89
N ASP A 219 15.81 -0.59 -5.81
CA ASP A 219 16.18 -1.58 -6.84
C ASP A 219 14.94 -1.98 -7.68
N PRO A 220 14.83 -1.50 -8.95
CA PRO A 220 13.73 -1.86 -9.83
C PRO A 220 13.72 -3.35 -10.21
N ALA A 221 14.86 -4.04 -10.09
CA ALA A 221 14.93 -5.47 -10.37
C ALA A 221 14.33 -6.31 -9.23
N ASP A 222 14.10 -5.74 -8.04
CA ASP A 222 13.80 -6.50 -6.83
C ASP A 222 12.58 -5.98 -6.05
N ARG A 223 11.53 -5.69 -6.83
CA ARG A 223 10.21 -5.24 -6.37
C ARG A 223 9.39 -6.39 -5.78
N GLY A 224 8.71 -6.11 -4.67
CA GLY A 224 7.62 -6.91 -4.13
C GLY A 224 6.29 -6.17 -4.19
N LEU A 225 5.20 -6.93 -4.34
CA LEU A 225 3.82 -6.45 -4.26
C LEU A 225 3.12 -7.09 -3.07
N ALA A 226 2.29 -6.32 -2.38
CA ALA A 226 1.64 -6.78 -1.16
C ALA A 226 0.27 -6.13 -0.90
N GLY A 227 -0.59 -6.87 -0.24
CA GLY A 227 -1.89 -6.36 0.16
C GLY A 227 -2.67 -7.29 1.09
N PHE A 228 -3.75 -6.74 1.61
CA PHE A 228 -4.61 -7.35 2.61
C PHE A 228 -6.05 -7.45 2.10
N SER A 229 -6.79 -8.54 2.37
CA SER A 229 -8.20 -8.66 1.97
C SER A 229 -8.35 -8.53 0.43
N LEU A 230 -9.12 -7.57 -0.09
CA LEU A 230 -9.13 -7.26 -1.54
C LEU A 230 -7.74 -6.92 -2.10
N GLY A 231 -6.86 -6.26 -1.34
CA GLY A 231 -5.47 -6.04 -1.75
C GLY A 231 -4.67 -7.35 -1.82
N GLY A 232 -5.02 -8.34 -1.01
CA GLY A 232 -4.49 -9.70 -1.11
C GLY A 232 -4.99 -10.39 -2.37
N LEU A 233 -6.28 -10.26 -2.70
CA LEU A 233 -6.88 -10.70 -3.97
C LEU A 233 -6.17 -10.08 -5.18
N PHE A 234 -5.94 -8.77 -5.19
CA PHE A 234 -5.16 -8.09 -6.22
C PHE A 234 -3.73 -8.64 -6.33
N THR A 235 -3.06 -8.86 -5.19
CA THR A 235 -1.69 -9.40 -5.16
C THR A 235 -1.63 -10.81 -5.76
N CYS A 236 -2.61 -11.67 -5.42
CA CYS A 236 -2.77 -12.99 -6.01
C CYS A 236 -3.14 -12.95 -7.51
N TRP A 237 -3.95 -11.97 -7.94
CA TRP A 237 -4.29 -11.75 -9.35
C TRP A 237 -3.07 -11.33 -10.18
N ALA A 238 -2.30 -10.35 -9.69
CA ALA A 238 -1.05 -9.91 -10.30
C ALA A 238 -0.08 -11.09 -10.46
N LEU A 239 0.19 -11.84 -9.38
CA LEU A 239 0.99 -13.07 -9.43
C LEU A 239 0.47 -14.09 -10.46
N ALA A 240 -0.84 -14.35 -10.47
CA ALA A 240 -1.43 -15.39 -11.31
C ALA A 240 -1.50 -15.00 -12.80
N ARG A 241 -1.61 -13.72 -13.14
CA ARG A 241 -1.92 -13.26 -14.51
C ARG A 241 -0.82 -12.46 -15.17
N ARG A 242 -0.13 -11.61 -14.39
CA ARG A 242 0.80 -10.59 -14.86
C ARG A 242 1.91 -10.34 -13.81
N PRO A 243 2.76 -11.34 -13.52
CA PRO A 243 3.83 -11.21 -12.51
C PRO A 243 4.99 -10.30 -12.98
N GLU A 244 4.99 -9.83 -14.24
CA GLU A 244 6.09 -9.07 -14.81
C GLU A 244 6.34 -7.76 -14.05
N GLY A 245 7.60 -7.57 -13.65
CA GLY A 245 8.01 -6.42 -12.84
C GLY A 245 7.89 -6.62 -11.33
N PHE A 246 7.51 -7.80 -10.84
CA PHE A 246 7.54 -8.14 -9.41
C PHE A 246 8.16 -9.52 -9.19
N ARG A 247 9.09 -9.62 -8.23
CA ARG A 247 9.74 -10.89 -7.84
C ARG A 247 9.19 -11.47 -6.55
N ARG A 248 8.47 -10.67 -5.76
CA ARG A 248 7.96 -11.05 -4.44
C ARG A 248 6.49 -10.69 -4.25
N PHE A 249 5.76 -11.56 -3.57
CA PHE A 249 4.33 -11.39 -3.35
C PHE A 249 3.97 -11.71 -1.89
N LEU A 250 3.31 -10.76 -1.22
CA LEU A 250 2.79 -10.92 0.16
C LEU A 250 1.29 -10.68 0.16
N ALA A 251 0.50 -11.76 0.14
CA ALA A 251 -0.95 -11.66 0.20
C ALA A 251 -1.46 -12.15 1.56
N VAL A 252 -2.11 -11.24 2.30
CA VAL A 252 -2.67 -11.51 3.63
C VAL A 252 -4.18 -11.53 3.54
N SER A 253 -4.79 -12.60 4.03
CA SER A 253 -6.23 -12.88 4.01
C SER A 253 -6.86 -12.60 2.64
N PRO A 254 -6.27 -13.07 1.53
CA PRO A 254 -6.72 -12.72 0.18
C PRO A 254 -8.17 -13.15 -0.02
N SER A 255 -9.00 -12.25 -0.57
CA SER A 255 -10.42 -12.49 -0.85
C SER A 255 -10.64 -13.44 -2.03
N LEU A 256 -10.17 -14.69 -1.92
CA LEU A 256 -10.13 -15.70 -2.98
C LEU A 256 -11.52 -16.23 -3.38
N TRP A 257 -12.53 -16.04 -2.52
CA TRP A 257 -13.95 -16.20 -2.81
C TRP A 257 -14.49 -15.30 -3.94
N TRP A 258 -13.72 -14.31 -4.39
CA TRP A 258 -14.15 -13.35 -5.40
C TRP A 258 -14.62 -14.01 -6.70
N ASP A 259 -15.78 -13.54 -7.21
CA ASP A 259 -16.34 -13.92 -8.51
C ASP A 259 -16.40 -15.45 -8.69
N ASP A 260 -17.14 -16.12 -7.79
CA ASP A 260 -17.28 -17.58 -7.70
C ASP A 260 -15.93 -18.29 -7.74
N HIS A 261 -15.04 -17.90 -6.81
CA HIS A 261 -13.70 -18.45 -6.65
C HIS A 261 -12.84 -18.40 -7.93
N LEU A 262 -12.86 -17.28 -8.63
CA LEU A 262 -12.16 -17.03 -9.91
C LEU A 262 -10.67 -17.45 -9.88
N LEU A 263 -9.99 -17.21 -8.75
CA LEU A 263 -8.57 -17.55 -8.56
C LEU A 263 -8.33 -19.00 -8.12
N LEU A 264 -9.36 -19.78 -7.80
CA LEU A 264 -9.23 -21.21 -7.51
C LEU A 264 -9.54 -22.10 -8.73
N ASP A 265 -10.32 -21.62 -9.70
CA ASP A 265 -10.53 -22.32 -10.97
C ASP A 265 -9.34 -22.17 -11.95
N PRO A 266 -8.62 -23.25 -12.30
CA PRO A 266 -7.52 -23.20 -13.28
C PRO A 266 -7.96 -22.99 -14.73
N ARG A 267 -9.24 -23.20 -15.05
CA ARG A 267 -9.81 -22.99 -16.39
C ARG A 267 -10.12 -21.52 -16.63
N ARG A 268 -10.63 -20.81 -15.61
CA ARG A 268 -10.90 -19.36 -15.66
C ARG A 268 -9.63 -18.53 -15.48
N THR A 269 -8.77 -18.93 -14.54
CA THR A 269 -7.52 -18.23 -14.24
C THR A 269 -6.34 -19.19 -14.33
N PRO A 270 -5.77 -19.47 -15.51
CA PRO A 270 -4.47 -20.15 -15.59
C PRO A 270 -3.39 -19.26 -14.95
N ILE A 271 -2.54 -19.87 -14.13
CA ILE A 271 -1.43 -19.18 -13.45
C ILE A 271 -0.25 -19.08 -14.43
N ALA A 272 0.28 -17.87 -14.60
CA ALA A 272 1.50 -17.61 -15.34
C ALA A 272 2.69 -18.40 -14.76
N ALA A 273 3.65 -18.75 -15.61
CA ALA A 273 4.91 -19.38 -15.18
C ALA A 273 6.04 -18.33 -15.20
N PRO A 274 6.22 -17.53 -14.14
CA PRO A 274 7.33 -16.58 -14.05
C PRO A 274 8.66 -17.32 -13.94
N ASP A 275 9.77 -16.69 -14.37
CA ASP A 275 11.12 -17.26 -14.20
C ASP A 275 11.45 -17.54 -12.72
N ALA A 276 11.06 -16.62 -11.84
CA ALA A 276 11.17 -16.75 -10.39
C ALA A 276 10.22 -15.78 -9.66
N ALA A 277 9.35 -16.31 -8.80
CA ALA A 277 8.53 -15.56 -7.86
C ALA A 277 8.60 -16.19 -6.46
N ASP A 278 8.89 -15.40 -5.43
CA ASP A 278 8.82 -15.82 -4.02
C ASP A 278 7.53 -15.27 -3.38
N VAL A 279 6.75 -16.14 -2.77
CA VAL A 279 5.37 -15.87 -2.38
C VAL A 279 5.15 -16.25 -0.92
N TYR A 280 4.67 -15.29 -0.13
CA TYR A 280 4.20 -15.51 1.22
C TYR A 280 2.70 -15.24 1.30
N LEU A 281 1.95 -16.27 1.69
CA LEU A 281 0.51 -16.24 1.89
C LEU A 281 0.19 -16.41 3.37
N ALA A 282 -0.79 -15.68 3.89
CA ALA A 282 -1.28 -15.90 5.27
C ALA A 282 -2.77 -15.65 5.42
N VAL A 283 -3.36 -16.28 6.44
CA VAL A 283 -4.75 -16.10 6.91
C VAL A 283 -4.77 -16.30 8.43
N GLY A 284 -5.70 -15.66 9.14
CA GLY A 284 -5.93 -15.93 10.56
C GLY A 284 -6.74 -17.20 10.78
N GLU A 285 -6.38 -18.00 11.78
CA GLU A 285 -7.09 -19.23 12.15
C GLU A 285 -8.59 -19.02 12.41
N LEU A 286 -8.97 -17.84 12.90
CA LEU A 286 -10.35 -17.54 13.29
C LEU A 286 -11.18 -16.91 12.15
N GLU A 287 -10.65 -16.77 10.94
CA GLU A 287 -11.32 -16.02 9.86
C GLU A 287 -12.64 -16.63 9.38
N ASP A 288 -12.80 -17.95 9.46
CA ASP A 288 -14.04 -18.67 9.09
C ASP A 288 -15.13 -18.57 10.19
N ALA A 289 -14.81 -17.96 11.34
CA ALA A 289 -15.72 -17.82 12.47
C ALA A 289 -16.21 -16.36 12.60
N PRO A 290 -17.17 -15.88 11.77
CA PRO A 290 -17.47 -14.45 11.56
C PRO A 290 -17.81 -13.66 12.83
N HIS A 291 -18.38 -14.32 13.85
CA HIS A 291 -18.63 -13.74 15.17
C HIS A 291 -17.36 -13.40 15.97
N ARG A 292 -16.19 -13.80 15.47
CA ARG A 292 -14.83 -13.54 15.96
C ARG A 292 -13.97 -12.86 14.89
N SER A 293 -14.14 -13.20 13.61
CA SER A 293 -13.32 -12.68 12.50
C SER A 293 -13.40 -11.15 12.31
N TRP A 294 -14.61 -10.60 12.45
CA TRP A 294 -14.94 -9.23 12.03
C TRP A 294 -15.45 -8.40 13.20
N PRO A 295 -15.01 -7.13 13.36
CA PRO A 295 -15.58 -6.22 14.36
C PRO A 295 -17.05 -5.95 14.04
N VAL A 296 -17.86 -5.68 15.07
CA VAL A 296 -19.33 -5.57 15.06
C VAL A 296 -19.90 -5.09 13.71
N MET A 297 -20.40 -6.05 12.91
CA MET A 297 -21.12 -5.79 11.67
C MET A 297 -22.61 -6.04 11.85
N GLU A 298 -23.43 -5.51 10.94
CA GLU A 298 -24.86 -5.82 10.89
C GLU A 298 -25.09 -7.32 10.72
N ALA A 299 -26.17 -7.84 11.31
CA ALA A 299 -26.44 -9.28 11.33
C ALA A 299 -26.58 -9.90 9.93
N GLU A 300 -26.94 -9.12 8.92
CA GLU A 300 -26.96 -9.56 7.52
C GLU A 300 -25.56 -9.75 6.95
N MET A 301 -24.65 -8.80 7.22
CA MET A 301 -23.25 -8.90 6.82
C MET A 301 -22.57 -10.10 7.46
N LEU A 302 -22.83 -10.35 8.76
CA LEU A 302 -22.32 -11.53 9.45
C LEU A 302 -22.81 -12.82 8.77
N ARG A 303 -24.11 -12.93 8.42
CA ARG A 303 -24.65 -14.10 7.70
C ARG A 303 -24.01 -14.31 6.34
N THR A 304 -23.80 -13.24 5.57
CA THR A 304 -23.14 -13.31 4.27
C THR A 304 -21.70 -13.81 4.45
N LEU A 305 -20.92 -13.20 5.34
CA LEU A 305 -19.54 -13.60 5.64
C LEU A 305 -19.42 -14.99 6.29
N SER A 306 -20.48 -15.54 6.92
CA SER A 306 -20.51 -16.92 7.43
C SER A 306 -20.35 -18.00 6.36
N GLY A 307 -20.54 -17.67 5.09
CA GLY A 307 -20.36 -18.62 3.97
C GLY A 307 -18.92 -18.73 3.46
N LEU A 308 -17.98 -17.98 4.04
CA LEU A 308 -16.58 -17.95 3.60
C LEU A 308 -15.73 -18.99 4.34
N ASP A 309 -14.92 -19.72 3.59
CA ASP A 309 -13.88 -20.63 4.09
C ASP A 309 -12.51 -20.09 3.63
N MET A 310 -12.07 -19.02 4.30
CA MET A 310 -10.83 -18.30 3.99
C MET A 310 -9.60 -19.21 4.18
N VAL A 311 -9.66 -20.16 5.11
CA VAL A 311 -8.57 -21.12 5.37
C VAL A 311 -8.47 -22.16 4.26
N ALA A 312 -9.57 -22.79 3.84
CA ALA A 312 -9.55 -23.73 2.72
C ALA A 312 -9.23 -23.03 1.39
N ASP A 313 -9.75 -21.81 1.17
CA ASP A 313 -9.42 -21.01 -0.01
C ASP A 313 -7.91 -20.75 -0.11
N LEU A 314 -7.26 -20.35 1.00
CA LEU A 314 -5.81 -20.14 1.03
C LEU A 314 -5.06 -21.44 0.72
N ALA A 315 -5.48 -22.56 1.32
CA ALA A 315 -4.86 -23.86 1.09
C ALA A 315 -4.98 -24.30 -0.38
N ALA A 316 -6.18 -24.16 -0.97
CA ALA A 316 -6.44 -24.48 -2.36
C ALA A 316 -5.59 -23.64 -3.32
N PHE A 317 -5.50 -22.32 -3.10
CA PHE A 317 -4.66 -21.44 -3.92
C PHE A 317 -3.16 -21.75 -3.75
N THR A 318 -2.72 -22.04 -2.53
CA THR A 318 -1.34 -22.46 -2.26
C THR A 318 -0.99 -23.73 -3.03
N ASP A 319 -1.86 -24.74 -3.02
CA ASP A 319 -1.63 -25.98 -3.74
C ASP A 319 -1.64 -25.81 -5.25
N ARG A 320 -2.36 -24.80 -5.78
CA ARG A 320 -2.21 -24.39 -7.17
C ARG A 320 -0.80 -23.82 -7.43
N LEU A 321 -0.33 -22.87 -6.62
CA LEU A 321 0.99 -22.25 -6.79
C LEU A 321 2.15 -23.26 -6.66
N LYS A 322 2.06 -24.23 -5.74
CA LYS A 322 3.06 -25.33 -5.62
C LYS A 322 3.23 -26.16 -6.90
N ARG A 323 2.24 -26.15 -7.80
CA ARG A 323 2.28 -26.87 -9.09
C ARG A 323 2.81 -26.00 -10.25
N CYS A 324 3.13 -24.73 -10.01
CA CYS A 324 3.62 -23.80 -11.01
C CYS A 324 5.16 -23.73 -10.99
N PRO A 325 5.85 -24.07 -12.09
CA PRO A 325 7.29 -23.84 -12.21
C PRO A 325 7.65 -22.37 -11.95
N GLY A 326 8.81 -22.15 -11.33
CA GLY A 326 9.30 -20.80 -10.98
C GLY A 326 8.63 -20.14 -9.77
N VAL A 327 7.57 -20.74 -9.20
CA VAL A 327 6.91 -20.19 -8.00
C VAL A 327 7.38 -20.90 -6.73
N GLY A 328 8.12 -20.20 -5.88
CA GLY A 328 8.36 -20.60 -4.50
C GLY A 328 7.24 -20.05 -3.61
N VAL A 329 6.46 -20.91 -2.95
CA VAL A 329 5.34 -20.47 -2.10
C VAL A 329 5.43 -21.02 -0.68
N ARG A 330 5.25 -20.13 0.30
CA ARG A 330 4.94 -20.46 1.70
C ARG A 330 3.55 -19.93 2.03
N SER A 331 2.74 -20.74 2.72
CA SER A 331 1.45 -20.35 3.27
C SER A 331 1.40 -20.60 4.77
N GLU A 332 0.71 -19.75 5.53
CA GLU A 332 0.56 -19.94 6.97
C GLU A 332 -0.84 -19.57 7.48
N VAL A 333 -1.43 -20.45 8.29
CA VAL A 333 -2.61 -20.13 9.10
C VAL A 333 -2.08 -19.68 10.47
N ILE A 334 -2.32 -18.42 10.83
CA ILE A 334 -1.75 -17.81 12.04
C ILE A 334 -2.70 -18.07 13.22
N PRO A 335 -2.28 -18.84 14.26
CA PRO A 335 -3.16 -19.23 15.35
C PRO A 335 -3.70 -18.05 16.16
N GLY A 336 -4.99 -18.12 16.52
CA GLY A 336 -5.70 -17.10 17.30
C GLY A 336 -5.94 -15.75 16.61
N GLU A 337 -5.43 -15.54 15.38
CA GLU A 337 -5.66 -14.31 14.62
C GLU A 337 -7.00 -14.32 13.89
N GLN A 338 -7.59 -13.13 13.77
CA GLN A 338 -8.81 -12.84 13.03
C GLN A 338 -8.53 -11.84 11.89
N HIS A 339 -9.46 -11.66 10.94
CA HIS A 339 -9.24 -10.82 9.75
C HIS A 339 -8.73 -9.42 10.13
N ALA A 340 -9.33 -8.79 11.15
CA ALA A 340 -8.92 -7.46 11.61
C ALA A 340 -7.55 -7.37 12.32
N THR A 341 -6.96 -8.49 12.77
CA THR A 341 -5.73 -8.51 13.59
C THR A 341 -4.53 -9.19 12.94
N VAL A 342 -4.77 -10.05 11.93
CA VAL A 342 -3.72 -10.85 11.27
C VAL A 342 -2.65 -10.02 10.53
N TRP A 343 -2.96 -8.80 10.09
CA TRP A 343 -2.04 -8.00 9.25
C TRP A 343 -0.64 -7.78 9.86
N PRO A 344 -0.47 -7.20 11.07
CA PRO A 344 0.84 -7.08 11.72
C PRO A 344 1.59 -8.41 11.86
N ALA A 345 0.89 -9.50 12.23
CA ALA A 345 1.50 -10.81 12.43
C ALA A 345 2.02 -11.40 11.10
N ALA A 346 1.19 -11.33 10.05
CA ALA A 346 1.52 -11.81 8.72
C ALA A 346 2.63 -10.99 8.05
N VAL A 347 2.60 -9.66 8.15
CA VAL A 347 3.66 -8.78 7.60
C VAL A 347 5.01 -9.04 8.25
N THR A 348 5.05 -9.24 9.57
CA THR A 348 6.29 -9.55 10.28
C THR A 348 6.94 -10.83 9.77
N ARG A 349 6.15 -11.91 9.63
CA ARG A 349 6.63 -13.21 9.11
C ARG A 349 6.98 -13.13 7.62
N GLY A 350 6.14 -12.47 6.83
CA GLY A 350 6.29 -12.29 5.39
C GLY A 350 7.52 -11.49 5.01
N LEU A 351 7.81 -10.38 5.70
CA LEU A 351 9.03 -9.59 5.47
C LEU A 351 10.29 -10.43 5.68
N VAL A 352 10.37 -11.22 6.77
CA VAL A 352 11.55 -12.06 7.02
C VAL A 352 11.63 -13.23 6.04
N HIS A 353 10.53 -13.85 5.65
CA HIS A 353 10.56 -14.89 4.60
C HIS A 353 11.10 -14.33 3.28
N LEU A 354 10.50 -13.25 2.79
CA LEU A 354 10.73 -12.66 1.47
C LEU A 354 12.08 -11.95 1.35
N TYR A 355 12.53 -11.27 2.41
CA TYR A 355 13.72 -10.40 2.40
C TYR A 355 14.81 -10.90 3.36
N ARG A 356 14.88 -12.21 3.62
CA ARG A 356 15.98 -12.80 4.38
C ARG A 356 17.36 -12.56 3.74
N THR A 357 18.41 -12.59 4.57
CA THR A 357 19.80 -12.70 4.11
C THR A 357 20.21 -14.16 3.96
N ASP A 358 21.11 -14.44 3.01
CA ASP A 358 21.72 -15.77 2.83
C ASP A 358 22.69 -16.15 3.97
N ALA A 359 23.00 -15.19 4.86
CA ALA A 359 23.80 -15.41 6.07
C ALA A 359 22.98 -16.05 7.22
N ALA A 360 21.65 -16.09 7.11
CA ALA A 360 20.81 -16.85 8.04
C ALA A 360 20.89 -18.35 7.71
N PRO A 361 21.18 -19.24 8.67
CA PRO A 361 21.32 -20.67 8.38
C PRO A 361 20.02 -21.24 7.78
N PRO A 362 20.08 -21.96 6.64
CA PRO A 362 18.90 -22.45 5.95
C PRO A 362 18.13 -23.42 6.85
N GLY A 363 16.87 -23.10 7.12
CA GLY A 363 15.99 -23.94 7.94
C GLY A 363 16.01 -23.66 9.44
N ALA A 364 16.62 -22.56 9.91
CA ALA A 364 16.33 -22.07 11.26
C ALA A 364 14.81 -21.83 11.40
N PRO A 365 14.09 -22.59 12.25
CA PRO A 365 12.66 -22.40 12.39
C PRO A 365 12.41 -21.06 13.08
N PHE A 366 11.46 -20.28 12.56
CA PHE A 366 10.70 -19.40 13.44
C PHE A 366 10.14 -20.26 14.58
N PRO A 367 10.17 -19.79 15.84
CA PRO A 367 9.68 -20.57 16.98
C PRO A 367 8.26 -21.05 16.66
N ASP A 368 8.14 -22.37 16.59
CA ASP A 368 6.97 -23.06 16.07
C ASP A 368 5.76 -22.71 16.93
N THR A 369 4.81 -21.97 16.35
CA THR A 369 3.61 -21.51 17.07
C THR A 369 2.55 -22.61 17.22
N ARG A 370 2.90 -23.89 16.99
CA ARG A 370 2.13 -25.01 17.53
C ARG A 370 1.89 -24.77 19.03
N PRO A 371 0.64 -24.78 19.51
CA PRO A 371 0.36 -24.58 20.92
C PRO A 371 1.10 -25.66 21.73
N VAL A 372 1.89 -25.22 22.71
CA VAL A 372 2.52 -26.12 23.69
C VAL A 372 1.42 -27.05 24.22
N PRO A 373 1.56 -28.38 24.10
CA PRO A 373 0.55 -29.29 24.60
C PRO A 373 0.32 -28.97 26.07
N ARG A 374 -0.93 -28.62 26.43
CA ARG A 374 -1.29 -28.48 27.84
C ARG A 374 -0.91 -29.80 28.51
N SER A 375 0.11 -29.76 29.36
CA SER A 375 0.49 -30.94 30.13
C SER A 375 -0.76 -31.44 30.82
N ARG A 376 -1.08 -32.72 30.61
CA ARG A 376 -2.11 -33.36 31.41
C ARG A 376 -1.69 -33.13 32.85
N ARG A 377 -2.59 -32.56 33.66
CA ARG A 377 -2.48 -32.72 35.11
C ARG A 377 -2.66 -34.20 35.37
N GLU A 378 -1.55 -34.91 35.43
CA GLU A 378 -1.51 -36.22 36.07
C GLU A 378 -1.92 -36.00 37.51
N GLY A 379 -3.11 -36.46 37.86
CA GLY A 379 -3.55 -36.52 39.23
C GLY A 379 -2.93 -37.74 39.89
N THR A 380 -2.38 -37.55 41.07
CA THR A 380 -1.98 -38.65 41.97
C THR A 380 -1.82 -38.12 43.40
N PRO A 381 -2.18 -38.91 44.41
CA PRO A 381 -3.37 -39.74 44.54
C PRO A 381 -4.43 -39.09 45.46
#